data_AF-A0A6J5AHD5-F1
#
_entry.id   AF-A0A6J5AHD5-F1
#
_cell.length_a   1.000
_cell.length_b   1.000
_cell.length_c   1.000
_cell.angle_alpha   90.00
_cell.angle_beta   90.00
_cell.angle_gamma   90.00
#
_symmetry.space_group_name_H-M   'P 1'
#
loop_
_entity.id
_entity.type
_entity.pdbx_description
1 polymer ?
#
loop_
_entity_poly.entity_id
_entity_poly.type
_entity_poly.pdbx_seq_one_letter_code
_entity_poly.pdbx_strand_id
1 'polypeptide(L)' 'MHFVGFQDDVSAWIEAMDLILQTSTEPEPFGRVIVEGMAAGGPVIAAAAGAPAFAQQAHLDASGVFSGSGICREGWMR' A
#
# COMPACT_ATOMS: atom_id res chain seq x y z
N MET A 1 -13.24 -1.10 -17.81
CA MET A 1 -11.83 -0.92 -17.40
C MET A 1 -11.38 0.42 -17.91
N HIS A 2 -10.79 1.24 -17.04
CA HIS A 2 -10.34 2.59 -17.36
C HIS A 2 -8.85 2.70 -17.09
N PHE A 3 -8.11 3.22 -18.06
CA PHE A 3 -6.72 3.60 -17.87
C PHE A 3 -6.67 5.12 -17.83
N VAL A 4 -6.32 5.67 -16.67
CA VAL A 4 -6.32 7.11 -16.45
C VAL A 4 -5.00 7.77 -16.91
N GLY A 5 -3.99 6.96 -17.26
CA GLY A 5 -2.67 7.44 -17.64
C GLY A 5 -1.85 7.91 -16.45
N PHE A 6 -0.77 8.64 -16.72
CA PHE A 6 0.05 9.25 -15.67
C PHE A 6 -0.75 10.29 -14.89
N GLN A 7 -0.57 10.34 -13.57
CA GLN A 7 -1.24 11.28 -12.68
C GLN A 7 -0.22 12.11 -11.93
N ASP A 8 -0.39 13.44 -11.97
CA ASP A 8 0.45 14.38 -11.24
C ASP A 8 0.06 14.48 -9.76
N ASP A 9 -1.23 14.36 -9.44
CA ASP A 9 -1.76 14.40 -8.06
C ASP A 9 -2.09 12.99 -7.55
N VAL A 10 -1.04 12.23 -7.24
CA VAL A 10 -1.17 10.83 -6.80
C VAL A 10 -1.98 10.70 -5.51
N SER A 11 -1.89 11.68 -4.59
CA SER A 11 -2.59 11.64 -3.31
C SER A 11 -4.11 11.66 -3.46
N ALA A 12 -4.64 12.56 -4.29
CA ALA A 12 -6.09 12.63 -4.53
C ALA A 12 -6.64 11.34 -5.14
N TRP A 13 -5.84 10.67 -5.99
CA TRP A 13 -6.21 9.38 -6.56
C TRP A 13 -6.19 8.26 -5.52
N ILE A 14 -5.15 8.20 -4.70
CA ILE A 14 -5.01 7.21 -3.62
C ILE A 14 -6.17 7.33 -2.62
N GLU A 15 -6.55 8.54 -2.22
CA GLU A 15 -7.68 8.79 -1.31
C GLU A 15 -9.04 8.37 -1.89
N ALA A 16 -9.18 8.38 -3.22
CA ALA A 16 -10.38 7.95 -3.91
C ALA A 16 -10.44 6.42 -4.15
N MET A 17 -9.37 5.68 -3.85
CA MET A 17 -9.31 4.23 -4.09
C MET A 17 -9.80 3.42 -2.89
N ASP A 18 -10.65 2.43 -3.15
CA ASP A 18 -11.07 1.44 -2.14
C ASP A 18 -9.96 0.42 -1.81
N LEU A 19 -9.01 0.21 -2.74
CA LEU A 19 -7.96 -0.80 -2.65
C LEU A 19 -6.81 -0.48 -3.61
N ILE A 20 -5.57 -0.60 -3.12
CA ILE A 20 -4.35 -0.39 -3.92
C ILE A 20 -3.63 -1.73 -4.12
N LEU A 21 -3.26 -2.01 -5.37
CA LEU A 21 -2.53 -3.21 -5.75
C LEU A 21 -1.17 -2.82 -6.35
N GLN A 22 -0.09 -3.20 -5.68
CA GLN A 22 1.26 -3.22 -6.25
C GLN A 22 1.51 -4.63 -6.79
N THR A 23 1.61 -4.75 -8.12
CA THR A 23 1.74 -6.06 -8.80
C THR A 23 3.03 -6.17 -9.60
N SER A 24 4.11 -5.49 -9.19
CA SER A 24 5.40 -5.63 -9.86
C SER A 24 5.95 -7.02 -9.62
N THR A 25 6.37 -7.70 -10.70
CA THR A 25 7.11 -8.97 -10.60
C THR A 25 8.60 -8.75 -10.36
N GLU A 26 9.11 -7.56 -10.68
CA GLU A 26 10.49 -7.16 -10.39
C GLU A 26 10.56 -6.57 -8.97
N PRO A 27 11.59 -6.89 -8.17
CA PRO A 27 11.76 -6.31 -6.84
C PRO A 27 11.83 -4.80 -6.89
N GLU A 28 10.86 -4.13 -6.26
CA GLU A 28 10.89 -2.68 -6.13
C GLU A 28 11.76 -2.31 -4.92
N PRO A 29 12.79 -1.45 -5.06
CA PRO A 29 13.72 -1.16 -3.97
C PRO A 29 13.11 -0.36 -2.81
N PHE A 30 12.02 0.39 -3.03
CA PHE A 30 11.38 1.20 -1.98
C PHE A 30 9.88 0.98 -1.79
N GLY A 31 9.10 0.71 -2.84
CA GLY A 31 7.66 0.47 -2.66
C GLY A 31 6.91 1.77 -2.36
N ARG A 32 7.16 2.83 -3.13
CA ARG A 32 6.66 4.18 -2.80
C ARG A 32 5.13 4.23 -2.72
N VAL A 33 4.47 3.59 -3.70
CA VAL A 33 3.01 3.48 -3.77
C VAL A 33 2.43 2.73 -2.58
N ILE A 34 3.18 1.77 -2.01
CA ILE A 34 2.76 1.01 -0.83
C ILE A 34 2.75 1.93 0.38
N VAL A 35 3.84 2.69 0.60
CA VAL A 35 3.93 3.64 1.71
C VAL A 35 2.90 4.75 1.58
N GLU A 36 2.67 5.26 0.37
CA GLU A 36 1.64 6.27 0.09
C GLU A 36 0.22 5.74 0.39
N GLY A 37 -0.09 4.50 -0.05
CA GLY A 37 -1.37 3.85 0.25
C GLY A 37 -1.57 3.56 1.74
N MET A 38 -0.51 3.11 2.43
CA MET A 38 -0.51 2.92 3.88
C MET A 38 -0.72 4.25 4.62
N ALA A 39 -0.07 5.33 4.17
CA ALA A 39 -0.22 6.65 4.76
C ALA A 39 -1.63 7.22 4.59
N ALA A 40 -2.31 6.88 3.50
CA ALA A 40 -3.73 7.22 3.29
C ALA A 40 -4.69 6.36 4.14
N GLY A 41 -4.20 5.35 4.85
CA GLY A 41 -5.00 4.45 5.68
C GLY A 41 -5.86 3.46 4.87
N GLY A 42 -5.65 3.39 3.55
CA GLY A 42 -6.35 2.47 2.67
C GLY A 42 -5.73 1.07 2.68
N PRO A 43 -6.50 0.03 2.31
CA PRO A 43 -5.95 -1.32 2.19
C PRO A 43 -4.99 -1.41 1.00
N VAL A 44 -3.85 -2.08 1.21
CA VAL A 44 -2.80 -2.28 0.20
C VAL A 44 -2.47 -3.77 0.09
N ILE A 45 -2.37 -4.25 -1.15
CA ILE A 45 -1.89 -5.60 -1.50
C ILE A 45 -0.64 -5.43 -2.36
N ALA A 46 0.45 -6.10 -1.98
CA ALA A 46 1.71 -6.00 -2.70
C ALA A 46 2.35 -7.38 -2.92
N ALA A 47 3.08 -7.53 -4.04
CA ALA A 47 3.88 -8.73 -4.28
C ALA A 47 4.95 -8.89 -3.18
N ALA A 48 5.13 -10.11 -2.65
CA ALA A 48 6.08 -10.39 -1.55
C ALA A 48 7.56 -10.41 -1.99
N ALA A 49 8.05 -9.34 -2.62
CA ALA A 49 9.41 -9.23 -3.13
C ALA A 49 9.91 -7.78 -3.06
N GLY A 50 11.19 -7.56 -2.71
CA GLY A 50 11.76 -6.22 -2.59
C GLY A 50 11.22 -5.46 -1.37
N ALA A 51 10.91 -4.18 -1.52
CA ALA A 51 10.40 -3.31 -0.45
C ALA A 51 9.07 -3.74 0.20
N PRO A 52 8.09 -4.33 -0.50
CA PRO A 52 6.98 -5.02 0.15
C PRO A 52 7.42 -6.00 1.25
N ALA A 53 8.57 -6.67 1.10
CA ALA A 53 9.10 -7.57 2.13
C ALA A 53 9.67 -6.84 3.35
N PHE A 54 10.09 -5.57 3.20
CA PHE A 54 10.42 -4.69 4.33
C PHE A 54 9.15 -4.10 4.98
N ALA A 55 8.16 -3.73 4.16
CA ALA A 55 6.85 -3.28 4.64
C ALA A 55 6.09 -4.40 5.38
N GLN A 56 6.36 -5.68 5.09
CA GLN A 56 5.83 -6.84 5.83
C GLN A 56 6.17 -6.83 7.33
N GLN A 57 7.26 -6.18 7.77
CA GLN A 57 7.50 -5.98 9.20
C GLN A 57 6.48 -5.01 9.85
N ALA A 58 5.83 -4.15 9.06
CA ALA A 58 4.68 -3.37 9.49
C ALA A 58 3.39 -4.20 9.32
N HIS A 59 3.16 -5.11 10.26
CA HIS A 59 1.94 -5.90 10.48
C HIS A 59 1.04 -6.11 9.23
N LEU A 60 1.51 -6.90 8.27
CA LEU A 60 0.66 -7.53 7.26
C LEU A 60 0.11 -8.84 7.82
N ASP A 61 -1.12 -9.20 7.43
CA ASP A 61 -1.64 -10.53 7.74
C ASP A 61 -0.93 -11.62 6.91
N ALA A 62 -1.22 -12.89 7.20
CA ALA A 62 -0.61 -14.03 6.53
C ALA A 62 -0.88 -14.10 5.00
N SER A 63 -1.78 -13.26 4.47
CA SER A 63 -2.08 -13.14 3.05
C SER A 63 -1.32 -12.00 2.35
N GLY A 64 -0.47 -11.25 3.07
CA GLY A 64 0.22 -10.07 2.56
C GLY A 64 -0.71 -8.88 2.37
N VAL A 65 -1.90 -8.93 2.96
CA VAL A 65 -2.90 -7.86 2.90
C VAL A 65 -2.74 -6.98 4.12
N PHE A 66 -2.69 -5.66 3.91
CA PHE A 66 -2.93 -4.71 4.97
C PHE A 66 -4.45 -4.55 5.14
N SER A 67 -5.06 -5.31 6.07
CA SER A 67 -6.48 -5.19 6.39
C SER A 67 -6.67 -4.23 7.57
N GLY A 68 -6.80 -2.94 7.26
CA GLY A 68 -7.22 -1.93 8.23
C GLY A 68 -8.73 -1.91 8.43
N SER A 69 -9.34 -2.98 8.97
CA SER A 69 -10.75 -2.96 9.40
C SER A 69 -10.92 -3.16 10.91
N GLY A 70 -9.88 -2.88 11.70
CA GLY A 70 -9.90 -2.89 13.15
C GLY A 70 -9.21 -1.65 13.70
N ILE A 71 -9.90 -0.91 14.55
CA ILE A 71 -9.39 0.23 15.32
C ILE A 71 -7.97 -0.06 15.84
N CYS A 72 -6.97 0.69 15.37
CA CYS A 72 -5.69 0.85 16.06
C CYS A 72 -5.27 2.30 15.88
N ARG A 73 -5.88 3.16 16.70
CA ARG A 73 -5.70 4.62 16.66
C ARG A 73 -4.41 5.10 17.32
N GLU A 74 -3.59 4.22 17.89
CA GLU A 74 -2.39 4.63 18.64
C GLU A 74 -1.24 3.65 18.38
N GLY A 75 -0.20 4.10 17.68
CA GLY A 75 1.08 3.38 17.62
C GLY A 75 1.86 3.52 16.33
N TRP A 76 1.24 3.90 15.21
CA TRP A 76 1.97 4.09 13.95
C TRP A 76 2.44 5.54 13.80
N MET A 77 3.32 5.95 14.72
CA MET A 77 4.22 7.15 14.71
C MET A 77 4.87 7.34 16.10
N ARG A 78 5.17 6.26 16.82
CA ARG A 78 6.15 6.22 17.91
C ARG A 78 6.97 4.94 17.82
#